data_AF-A0A929K9B7-F1
#
_entry.id   AF-A0A929K9B7-F1
#
_cell.length_a   1.000
_cell.length_b   1.000
_cell.length_c   1.000
_cell.angle_alpha   90.00
_cell.angle_beta   90.00
_cell.angle_gamma   90.00
#
_symmetry.space_group_name_H-M   'P 1'
#
loop_
_entity.id
_entity.type
_entity.pdbx_description
1 polymer ?
#
loop_
_entity_poly.entity_id
_entity_poly.type
_entity_poly.pdbx_seq_one_letter_code
_entity_poly.pdbx_strand_id
1 'polypeptide(L)'
;AKKAAEEAKPIIDRLKKEEEEIDTFRERATHLPSLSEPFSEDQKEILDEYGKKIEFLEAFGVPLKPEDYINRGIERYQRDKYELALKAFDKAIELKPDYAAAWYNRGVILDKLGRYD
;
A
#
# COMPACT_ATOMS: atom_id res chain seq x y z
N ALA A 1 0.07 -7.43 -35.26
CA ALA A 1 -1.11 -6.94 -34.51
C ALA A 1 -1.86 -8.07 -33.80
N LYS A 2 -2.50 -9.02 -34.52
CA LYS A 2 -3.26 -10.13 -33.89
C LYS A 2 -2.46 -11.00 -32.91
N LYS A 3 -1.27 -11.48 -33.32
CA LYS A 3 -0.40 -12.31 -32.47
C LYS A 3 -0.01 -11.63 -31.15
N ALA A 4 0.40 -10.36 -31.21
CA ALA A 4 0.74 -9.58 -30.02
C ALA A 4 -0.48 -9.33 -29.10
N ALA A 5 -1.67 -9.14 -29.67
CA ALA A 5 -2.90 -9.00 -28.89
C ALA A 5 -3.32 -10.32 -28.21
N GLU A 6 -3.11 -11.46 -28.86
CA GLU A 6 -3.34 -12.78 -28.27
C GLU A 6 -2.34 -13.09 -27.13
N GLU A 7 -1.08 -12.72 -27.31
CA GLU A 7 -0.03 -12.86 -26.29
C GLU A 7 -0.25 -11.94 -25.08
N ALA A 8 -0.81 -10.74 -25.27
CA ALA A 8 -1.10 -9.79 -24.20
C ALA A 8 -2.38 -10.10 -23.42
N LYS A 9 -3.32 -10.85 -24.00
CA LYS A 9 -4.64 -11.15 -23.40
C LYS A 9 -4.57 -11.68 -21.95
N PRO A 10 -3.75 -12.69 -21.59
CA PRO A 10 -3.70 -13.17 -20.21
C PRO A 10 -3.18 -12.13 -19.21
N ILE A 11 -2.29 -11.23 -19.65
CA ILE A 11 -1.77 -10.14 -18.80
C ILE A 11 -2.86 -9.11 -18.56
N ILE A 12 -3.61 -8.74 -19.60
CA ILE A 12 -4.73 -7.80 -19.50
C ILE A 12 -5.85 -8.37 -18.61
N ASP A 13 -6.18 -9.65 -18.78
CA ASP A 13 -7.21 -10.31 -17.97
C ASP A 13 -6.79 -10.37 -16.50
N ARG A 14 -5.51 -10.65 -16.22
CA ARG A 14 -4.96 -10.58 -14.86
C ARG A 14 -5.00 -9.15 -14.31
N LEU A 15 -4.61 -8.14 -15.09
CA LEU A 15 -4.63 -6.75 -14.64
C LEU A 15 -6.02 -6.32 -14.19
N LYS A 16 -7.04 -6.59 -15.01
CA LYS A 16 -8.44 -6.28 -14.66
C LYS A 16 -8.86 -6.97 -13.36
N LYS A 17 -8.50 -8.25 -13.20
CA LYS A 17 -8.79 -9.01 -11.99
C LYS A 17 -8.12 -8.38 -10.75
N GLU A 18 -6.85 -8.00 -10.85
CA GLU A 18 -6.12 -7.38 -9.74
C GLU A 18 -6.68 -5.98 -9.40
N GLU A 19 -7.11 -5.21 -10.40
CA GLU A 19 -7.79 -3.92 -10.21
C GLU A 19 -9.15 -4.08 -9.51
N GLU A 20 -9.90 -5.14 -9.78
CA GLU A 20 -11.15 -5.44 -9.07
C GLU A 20 -10.90 -5.94 -7.64
N GLU A 21 -9.94 -6.84 -7.46
CA GLU A 21 -9.64 -7.42 -6.16
C GLU A 21 -9.03 -6.40 -5.18
N ILE A 22 -8.22 -5.46 -5.67
CA ILE A 22 -7.58 -4.48 -4.79
C ILE A 22 -8.62 -3.61 -4.04
N ASP A 23 -9.79 -3.37 -4.62
CA ASP A 23 -10.87 -2.64 -3.92
C ASP A 23 -11.38 -3.41 -2.70
N THR A 24 -11.50 -4.73 -2.77
CA THR A 24 -11.86 -5.57 -1.61
C THR A 24 -10.78 -5.49 -0.52
N PHE A 25 -9.50 -5.47 -0.91
CA PHE A 25 -8.42 -5.33 0.07
C PHE A 25 -8.36 -3.93 0.68
N ARG A 26 -8.65 -2.87 -0.09
CA ARG A 26 -8.77 -1.51 0.44
C ARG A 26 -9.79 -1.47 1.56
N GLU A 27 -10.97 -2.05 1.35
CA GLU A 27 -12.01 -2.14 2.38
C GLU A 27 -11.53 -2.92 3.62
N ARG A 28 -10.95 -4.10 3.43
CA ARG A 28 -10.42 -4.91 4.56
C ARG A 28 -9.33 -4.17 5.35
N ALA A 29 -8.47 -3.42 4.65
CA ALA A 29 -7.36 -2.70 5.26
C ALA A 29 -7.81 -1.48 6.08
N THR A 30 -9.00 -0.92 5.84
CA THR A 30 -9.53 0.19 6.66
C THR A 30 -9.79 -0.18 8.12
N HIS A 31 -9.87 -1.48 8.42
CA HIS A 31 -10.06 -2.01 9.77
C HIS A 31 -8.75 -2.45 10.45
N LEU A 32 -7.59 -2.15 9.86
CA LEU A 32 -6.32 -2.49 10.48
C LEU A 32 -6.03 -1.63 11.72
N PRO A 33 -5.39 -2.21 12.75
CA PRO A 33 -5.06 -1.49 13.96
C PRO A 33 -4.03 -0.40 13.66
N SER A 34 -3.98 0.59 14.56
CA SER A 34 -2.93 1.60 14.56
C SER A 34 -1.53 0.96 14.65
N LEU A 35 -0.51 1.61 14.10
CA LEU A 35 0.90 1.21 14.22
C LEU A 35 1.39 1.09 15.69
N SER A 36 0.60 1.60 16.64
CA SER A 36 0.81 1.48 18.08
C SER A 36 0.54 0.07 18.65
N GLU A 37 -0.13 -0.80 17.91
CA GLU A 37 -0.45 -2.16 18.34
C GLU A 37 0.25 -3.20 17.45
N PRO A 38 0.66 -4.36 18.01
CA PRO A 38 1.19 -5.45 17.21
C PRO A 38 0.09 -6.04 16.34
N PHE A 39 0.40 -6.32 15.08
CA PHE A 39 -0.56 -6.95 14.18
C PHE A 39 -0.58 -8.47 14.40
N SER A 40 -1.77 -9.07 14.28
CA SER A 40 -1.93 -10.53 14.22
C SER A 40 -1.31 -11.11 12.95
N GLU A 41 -1.08 -12.42 12.92
CA GLU A 41 -0.58 -13.10 11.72
C GLU A 41 -1.54 -12.94 10.52
N ASP A 42 -2.85 -13.05 10.74
CA ASP A 42 -3.86 -12.82 9.69
C ASP A 42 -3.76 -11.40 9.11
N GLN A 43 -3.50 -10.39 9.95
CA GLN A 43 -3.35 -9.01 9.51
C GLN A 43 -2.06 -8.82 8.70
N LYS A 44 -0.96 -9.48 9.10
CA LYS A 44 0.29 -9.47 8.35
C LYS A 44 0.13 -10.13 6.98
N GLU A 45 -0.59 -11.25 6.90
CA GLU A 45 -0.87 -11.94 5.64
C GLU A 45 -1.66 -11.04 4.68
N ILE A 46 -2.71 -10.36 5.19
CA ILE A 46 -3.49 -9.38 4.42
C ILE A 46 -2.59 -8.26 3.89
N LEU A 47 -1.71 -7.70 4.73
CA LEU A 47 -0.77 -6.64 4.34
C LEU A 47 0.22 -7.11 3.27
N ASP A 48 0.73 -8.33 3.41
CA ASP A 48 1.67 -8.94 2.46
C ASP A 48 1.03 -9.19 1.08
N GLU A 49 -0.20 -9.70 1.07
CA GLU A 49 -0.98 -9.88 -0.17
C GLU A 49 -1.28 -8.53 -0.83
N TYR A 50 -1.73 -7.56 -0.03
CA TYR A 50 -2.04 -6.23 -0.54
C TYR A 50 -0.80 -5.51 -1.10
N GLY A 51 0.35 -5.65 -0.43
CA GLY A 51 1.63 -5.13 -0.92
C GLY A 51 1.99 -5.67 -2.31
N LYS A 52 1.81 -6.99 -2.54
CA LYS A 52 2.03 -7.61 -3.86
C LYS A 52 1.10 -7.06 -4.93
N LYS A 53 -0.17 -6.81 -4.58
CA LYS A 53 -1.15 -6.23 -5.51
C LYS A 53 -0.75 -4.80 -5.91
N ILE A 54 -0.41 -3.96 -4.94
CA ILE A 54 0.01 -2.58 -5.21
C ILE A 54 1.29 -2.56 -6.06
N GLU A 55 2.28 -3.39 -5.74
CA GLU A 55 3.51 -3.51 -6.55
C GLU A 55 3.22 -3.93 -8.00
N PHE A 56 2.30 -4.88 -8.19
CA PHE A 56 1.87 -5.30 -9.52
C PHE A 56 1.21 -4.12 -10.26
N LEU A 57 0.21 -3.47 -9.68
CA LEU A 57 -0.50 -2.35 -10.30
C LEU A 57 0.45 -1.20 -10.68
N GLU A 58 1.35 -0.83 -9.77
CA GLU A 58 2.36 0.21 -10.02
C GLU A 58 3.29 -0.17 -11.18
N ALA A 59 3.71 -1.44 -11.28
CA ALA A 59 4.55 -1.93 -12.38
C ALA A 59 3.84 -1.85 -13.75
N PHE A 60 2.51 -1.88 -13.78
CA PHE A 60 1.70 -1.67 -14.99
C PHE A 60 1.28 -0.21 -15.20
N GLY A 61 1.79 0.71 -14.38
CA GLY A 61 1.50 2.15 -14.49
C GLY A 61 0.08 2.52 -14.06
N VAL A 62 -0.59 1.65 -13.29
CA VAL A 62 -1.90 1.96 -12.72
C VAL A 62 -1.70 2.95 -11.57
N PRO A 63 -2.36 4.12 -11.59
CA PRO A 63 -2.24 5.10 -10.52
C PRO A 63 -2.76 4.53 -9.20
N LEU A 64 -1.97 4.71 -8.14
CA LEU A 64 -2.34 4.33 -6.78
C LEU A 64 -3.14 5.45 -6.09
N LYS A 65 -4.05 5.05 -5.22
CA LYS A 65 -4.83 5.95 -4.36
C LYS A 65 -4.05 6.31 -3.09
N PRO A 66 -4.35 7.43 -2.39
CA PRO A 66 -3.71 7.75 -1.11
C PRO A 66 -3.76 6.59 -0.10
N GLU A 67 -4.87 5.86 -0.07
CA GLU A 67 -5.09 4.68 0.79
C GLU A 67 -4.08 3.56 0.52
N ASP A 68 -3.70 3.35 -0.76
CA ASP A 68 -2.70 2.34 -1.13
C ASP A 68 -1.32 2.69 -0.55
N TYR A 69 -0.97 3.99 -0.55
CA TYR A 69 0.27 4.47 0.04
C TYR A 69 0.28 4.38 1.57
N ILE A 70 -0.86 4.60 2.25
CA ILE A 70 -0.98 4.36 3.69
C ILE A 70 -0.64 2.90 4.02
N ASN A 71 -1.32 1.98 3.37
CA ASN A 71 -1.19 0.56 3.64
C ASN A 71 0.19 0.00 3.22
N ARG A 72 0.77 0.53 2.13
CA ARG A 72 2.19 0.28 1.80
C ARG A 72 3.10 0.75 2.92
N GLY A 73 2.84 1.91 3.51
CA GLY A 73 3.60 2.40 4.67
C GLY A 73 3.50 1.45 5.86
N ILE A 74 2.30 0.95 6.15
CA ILE A 74 2.04 -0.02 7.22
C ILE A 74 2.76 -1.35 6.97
N GLU A 75 2.69 -1.89 5.75
CA GLU A 75 3.39 -3.12 5.35
C GLU A 75 4.91 -2.96 5.49
N ARG A 76 5.47 -1.82 5.07
CA ARG A 76 6.91 -1.54 5.22
C ARG A 76 7.32 -1.40 6.68
N TYR A 77 6.48 -0.78 7.51
CA TYR A 77 6.71 -0.70 8.95
C TYR A 77 6.75 -2.09 9.60
N GLN A 78 5.80 -2.97 9.26
CA GLN A 78 5.75 -4.36 9.71
C GLN A 78 7.05 -5.14 9.44
N ARG A 79 7.78 -4.74 8.39
CA ARG A 79 9.05 -5.35 7.99
C ARG A 79 10.27 -4.55 8.46
N ASP A 80 10.10 -3.66 9.43
CA ASP A 80 11.13 -2.75 9.97
C ASP A 80 11.80 -1.85 8.92
N LYS A 81 11.15 -1.64 7.76
CA LYS A 81 11.65 -0.78 6.67
C LYS A 81 11.16 0.66 6.85
N TYR A 82 11.53 1.28 7.96
CA TYR A 82 11.00 2.57 8.40
C TYR A 82 11.19 3.70 7.38
N GLU A 83 12.33 3.78 6.68
CA GLU A 83 12.54 4.80 5.64
C GLU A 83 11.60 4.63 4.43
N LEU A 84 11.27 3.38 4.07
CA LEU A 84 10.32 3.12 2.99
C LEU A 84 8.88 3.39 3.46
N ALA A 85 8.59 3.12 4.73
CA ALA A 85 7.31 3.48 5.33
C ALA A 85 7.10 5.00 5.31
N LEU A 86 8.13 5.76 5.69
CA LEU A 86 8.10 7.22 5.70
C LEU A 86 7.78 7.79 4.31
N LYS A 87 8.49 7.30 3.27
CA LYS A 87 8.25 7.72 1.87
C LYS A 87 6.84 7.41 1.40
N ALA A 88 6.26 6.28 1.83
CA ALA A 88 4.90 5.93 1.48
C ALA A 88 3.90 6.90 2.13
N PHE A 89 4.06 7.22 3.42
CA PHE A 89 3.21 8.21 4.08
C PHE A 89 3.36 9.62 3.49
N ASP A 90 4.57 10.03 3.12
CA ASP A 90 4.79 11.30 2.43
C ASP A 90 4.03 11.36 1.09
N LYS A 91 3.99 10.26 0.32
CA LYS A 91 3.18 10.20 -0.91
C LYS A 91 1.68 10.21 -0.66
N ALA A 92 1.19 9.57 0.40
CA ALA A 92 -0.21 9.68 0.80
C ALA A 92 -0.59 11.14 1.12
N ILE A 93 0.29 11.87 1.82
CA ILE A 93 0.11 13.31 2.15
C ILE A 93 0.15 14.17 0.89
N GLU A 94 1.07 13.91 -0.04
CA GLU A 94 1.15 14.67 -1.30
C GLU A 94 -0.13 14.56 -2.13
N LEU A 95 -0.73 13.36 -2.18
CA LEU A 95 -1.99 13.14 -2.90
C LEU A 95 -3.21 13.63 -2.12
N LYS A 96 -3.17 13.57 -0.79
CA LYS A 96 -4.26 13.97 0.10
C LYS A 96 -3.71 14.65 1.36
N PRO A 97 -3.47 15.98 1.33
CA PRO A 97 -2.85 16.70 2.43
C PRO A 97 -3.64 16.69 3.74
N ASP A 98 -4.96 16.50 3.67
CA ASP A 98 -5.87 16.41 4.82
C ASP A 98 -6.02 14.98 5.36
N TYR A 99 -5.22 14.02 4.87
CA TYR A 99 -5.30 12.63 5.31
C TYR A 99 -4.67 12.44 6.70
N ALA A 100 -5.49 12.64 7.74
CA ALA A 100 -5.04 12.57 9.14
C ALA A 100 -4.26 11.29 9.50
N ALA A 101 -4.68 10.13 8.96
CA ALA A 101 -3.99 8.86 9.19
C ALA A 101 -2.55 8.86 8.63
N ALA A 102 -2.30 9.54 7.51
CA ALA A 102 -0.96 9.65 6.92
C ALA A 102 -0.02 10.43 7.83
N TRP A 103 -0.49 11.57 8.35
CA TRP A 103 0.27 12.41 9.28
C TRP A 103 0.54 11.70 10.60
N TYR A 104 -0.47 11.03 11.16
CA TYR A 104 -0.32 10.26 12.39
C TYR A 104 0.75 9.17 12.23
N ASN A 105 0.62 8.33 11.18
CA ASN A 105 1.57 7.25 10.93
C ASN A 105 2.98 7.79 10.62
N ARG A 106 3.10 8.89 9.88
CA ARG A 106 4.37 9.58 9.66
C ARG A 106 5.05 9.95 10.97
N GLY A 107 4.30 10.49 11.93
CA GLY A 107 4.80 10.82 13.27
C GLY A 107 5.32 9.58 14.03
N VAL A 108 4.59 8.46 13.96
CA VAL A 108 5.03 7.18 14.55
C VAL A 108 6.36 6.71 13.93
N ILE A 109 6.51 6.82 12.61
CA ILE A 109 7.76 6.43 11.94
C ILE A 109 8.92 7.36 12.33
N LEU A 110 8.68 8.66 12.46
CA LEU A 110 9.69 9.62 12.86
C LEU A 110 10.20 9.35 14.28
N ASP A 111 9.30 9.03 15.22
CA ASP A 111 9.67 8.61 16.57
C ASP A 111 10.53 7.33 16.55
N LYS A 112 10.16 6.33 15.75
CA LYS A 112 10.94 5.09 15.57
C LYS A 112 12.33 5.33 14.97
N LEU A 113 12.46 6.33 14.12
CA LEU A 113 13.74 6.76 13.54
C LEU A 113 14.54 7.70 14.47
N GLY A 114 13.97 8.14 15.60
CA GLY A 114 14.58 9.12 16.49
C GLY A 114 14.72 10.51 15.84
N ARG A 115 13.87 10.85 14.88
CA ARG A 115 13.88 12.11 14.13
C ARG A 115 12.79 13.02 14.68
N TYR A 116 13.17 13.94 15.55
CA TYR A 116 12.30 14.96 16.12
C TYR A 116 12.75 16.31 15.54
N ASP A 117 12.10 16.76 14.48
CA ASP A 117 12.28 18.13 13.97
C ASP A 117 11.36 19.10 14.73
#